data_AF-A0A2N6CAW3-F1
#
_entry.id   AF-A0A2N6CAW3-F1
#
_cell.length_a   1.000
_cell.length_b   1.000
_cell.length_c   1.000
_cell.angle_alpha   90.00
_cell.angle_beta   90.00
_cell.angle_gamma   90.00
#
_symmetry.space_group_name_H-M   'P 1'
#
loop_
_entity.id
_entity.type
_entity.pdbx_description
1 polymer ?
#
loop_
_entity_poly.entity_id
_entity_poly.type
_entity_poly.pdbx_seq_one_letter_code
_entity_poly.pdbx_strand_id
1 'polypeptide(L)'
;HIKNPEIADFLFQLPKDYGDSFYRGTLAKAIDYDMRKGKGLLTAEDLAAYKVIERAPLAIGYRDYTFLTNPQPSMGGSLIGLALSLLETQDMSGIKYHSAVHALQTAKLMTEVEELRENGLNTMSLQKSGARIRQFSRGTTHISVADAEGNVASMTCSNGEGSGYFVPGTGIMLNNMMGEDDLHPAGFHASPPGQRVSSMMSPSLLLKNEAVAMVIGSGGSKRIRTAITQVLSAIIDFAIPVQQAVEAPRIHWDGAMMQVEPGLPQDAIHALKKHWPVNIWSSIDVYFGGVHTVIPNIAGGGDPRRGGSVRVIE
;
A
#
# COMPACT_ATOMS: atom_id res chain seq x y z
N HIS A 1 -1.25 -17.62 -23.78
CA HIS A 1 -2.49 -17.48 -22.99
C HIS A 1 -2.34 -18.33 -21.72
N ILE A 2 -2.48 -17.74 -20.55
CA ILE A 2 -2.53 -18.46 -19.27
C ILE A 2 -4.00 -18.80 -18.99
N LYS A 3 -4.30 -20.03 -18.56
CA LYS A 3 -5.64 -20.49 -18.20
C LYS A 3 -5.59 -21.15 -16.82
N ASN A 4 -6.60 -20.89 -15.98
CA ASN A 4 -6.80 -21.53 -14.68
C ASN A 4 -8.29 -21.88 -14.55
N PRO A 5 -8.71 -23.07 -15.03
CA PRO A 5 -10.12 -23.47 -15.03
C PRO A 5 -10.69 -23.61 -13.62
N GLU A 6 -9.90 -24.02 -12.64
CA GLU A 6 -10.34 -24.18 -11.26
C GLU A 6 -10.73 -22.84 -10.61
N ILE A 7 -9.95 -21.78 -10.86
CA ILE A 7 -10.34 -20.41 -10.46
C ILE A 7 -11.61 -19.98 -11.19
N ALA A 8 -11.77 -20.30 -12.48
CA ALA A 8 -12.97 -19.93 -13.22
C ALA A 8 -14.22 -20.56 -12.61
N ASP A 9 -14.17 -21.85 -12.28
CA ASP A 9 -15.25 -22.57 -11.61
C ASP A 9 -15.57 -21.95 -10.24
N PHE A 10 -14.55 -21.60 -9.46
CA PHE A 10 -14.73 -20.90 -8.19
C PHE A 10 -15.45 -19.54 -8.38
N LEU A 11 -15.00 -18.72 -9.34
CA LEU A 11 -15.61 -17.42 -9.62
C LEU A 11 -17.06 -17.53 -10.10
N PHE A 12 -17.43 -18.62 -10.79
CA PHE A 12 -18.83 -18.88 -11.18
C PHE A 12 -19.74 -19.27 -10.00
N GLN A 13 -19.18 -19.79 -8.90
CA GLN A 13 -19.96 -20.13 -7.71
C GLN A 13 -20.11 -18.94 -6.76
N LEU A 14 -19.12 -18.04 -6.71
CA LEU A 14 -19.07 -16.93 -5.75
C LEU A 14 -20.36 -16.09 -5.65
N PRO A 15 -21.07 -15.73 -6.74
CA PRO A 15 -22.32 -14.95 -6.64
C PRO A 15 -23.51 -15.75 -6.10
N LYS A 16 -23.45 -17.09 -6.11
CA LYS A 16 -24.56 -17.97 -5.72
C LYS A 16 -24.62 -18.21 -4.23
N ASP A 17 -23.47 -18.20 -3.56
CA ASP A 17 -23.35 -18.47 -2.13
C ASP A 17 -22.62 -17.36 -1.36
N TYR A 18 -22.31 -16.25 -2.03
CA TYR A 18 -21.60 -15.11 -1.48
C TYR A 18 -20.25 -15.47 -0.82
N GLY A 19 -19.59 -16.52 -1.34
CA GLY A 19 -18.30 -17.00 -0.84
C GLY A 19 -18.38 -17.95 0.35
N ASP A 20 -19.57 -18.38 0.79
CA ASP A 20 -19.70 -19.33 1.90
C ASP A 20 -18.96 -20.66 1.62
N SER A 21 -18.98 -21.16 0.37
CA SER A 21 -18.22 -22.35 -0.03
C SER A 21 -16.71 -22.21 0.11
N PHE A 22 -16.17 -20.98 0.08
CA PHE A 22 -14.76 -20.74 0.35
C PHE A 22 -14.43 -21.07 1.81
N TYR A 23 -15.24 -20.57 2.74
CA TYR A 23 -14.97 -20.63 4.17
C TYR A 23 -15.49 -21.89 4.86
N ARG A 24 -16.52 -22.54 4.30
CA ARG A 24 -17.21 -23.69 4.90
C ARG A 24 -17.38 -24.89 3.97
N GLY A 25 -17.08 -24.72 2.69
CA GLY A 25 -17.29 -25.72 1.66
C GLY A 25 -16.08 -26.64 1.40
N THR A 26 -16.04 -27.20 0.19
CA THR A 26 -15.03 -28.16 -0.24
C THR A 26 -13.62 -27.58 -0.23
N LEU A 27 -13.48 -26.28 -0.53
CA LEU A 27 -12.19 -25.61 -0.50
C LEU A 27 -11.60 -25.53 0.92
N ALA A 28 -12.42 -25.15 1.91
CA ALA A 28 -11.99 -25.12 3.31
C ALA A 28 -11.49 -26.49 3.79
N LYS A 29 -12.21 -27.56 3.42
CA LYS A 29 -11.82 -28.94 3.71
C LYS A 29 -10.53 -29.35 2.99
N ALA A 30 -10.34 -28.91 1.75
CA ALA A 30 -9.12 -29.18 0.99
C ALA A 30 -7.90 -28.48 1.62
N ILE A 31 -8.05 -27.21 2.01
CA ILE A 31 -7.02 -26.45 2.73
C ILE A 31 -6.66 -27.14 4.05
N ASP A 32 -7.65 -27.49 4.86
CA ASP A 32 -7.43 -28.13 6.16
C ASP A 32 -6.78 -29.51 6.06
N TYR A 33 -7.22 -30.35 5.11
CA TYR A 33 -6.57 -31.63 4.82
C TYR A 33 -5.08 -31.44 4.46
N ASP A 34 -4.79 -30.48 3.59
CA ASP A 34 -3.45 -30.20 3.13
C ASP A 34 -2.56 -29.63 4.24
N MET A 35 -3.10 -28.71 5.05
CA MET A 35 -2.43 -28.17 6.24
C MET A 35 -2.10 -29.27 7.23
N ARG A 36 -3.01 -30.19 7.54
CA ARG A 36 -2.74 -31.32 8.43
C ARG A 36 -1.64 -32.25 7.90
N LYS A 37 -1.63 -32.52 6.59
CA LYS A 37 -0.58 -33.32 5.94
C LYS A 37 0.78 -32.61 5.94
N GLY A 38 0.78 -31.29 5.73
CA GLY A 38 1.97 -30.43 5.67
C GLY A 38 2.46 -29.91 7.02
N LYS A 39 1.80 -30.24 8.14
CA LYS A 39 2.03 -29.65 9.47
C LYS A 39 1.87 -28.12 9.50
N GLY A 40 0.95 -27.60 8.69
CA GLY A 40 0.51 -26.21 8.70
C GLY A 40 -0.41 -25.90 9.88
N LEU A 41 -0.76 -24.62 10.03
CA LEU A 41 -1.49 -24.11 11.20
C LEU A 41 -2.95 -23.77 10.95
N LEU A 42 -3.37 -23.68 9.68
CA LEU A 42 -4.71 -23.22 9.32
C LEU A 42 -5.69 -24.40 9.30
N THR A 43 -6.80 -24.26 10.02
CA THR A 43 -7.86 -25.28 10.12
C THR A 43 -9.13 -24.87 9.38
N ALA A 44 -10.05 -25.82 9.17
CA ALA A 44 -11.37 -25.51 8.63
C ALA A 44 -12.19 -24.64 9.60
N GLU A 45 -11.99 -24.82 10.91
CA GLU A 45 -12.59 -23.99 11.96
C GLU A 45 -12.10 -22.55 11.88
N ASP A 46 -10.81 -22.31 11.63
CA ASP A 46 -10.25 -20.97 11.45
C ASP A 46 -10.88 -20.25 10.24
N LEU A 47 -11.04 -20.97 9.12
CA LEU A 47 -11.71 -20.45 7.93
C LEU A 47 -13.18 -20.14 8.22
N ALA A 48 -13.91 -21.04 8.86
CA ALA A 48 -15.32 -20.86 9.18
C ALA A 48 -15.58 -19.74 10.21
N ALA A 49 -14.59 -19.45 11.07
CA ALA A 49 -14.65 -18.39 12.07
C ALA A 49 -14.29 -17.00 11.52
N TYR A 50 -13.74 -16.91 10.30
CA TYR A 50 -13.41 -15.64 9.67
C TYR A 50 -14.64 -14.74 9.52
N LYS A 51 -14.46 -13.45 9.81
CA LYS A 51 -15.47 -12.40 9.59
C LYS A 51 -14.82 -11.15 9.02
N VAL A 52 -15.54 -10.40 8.19
CA VAL A 52 -15.16 -9.03 7.83
C VAL A 52 -15.44 -8.12 9.04
N ILE A 53 -14.57 -7.12 9.26
CA ILE A 53 -14.77 -6.13 10.33
C ILE A 53 -14.90 -4.76 9.67
N GLU A 54 -16.09 -4.18 9.78
CA GLU A 54 -16.37 -2.81 9.38
C GLU A 54 -15.84 -1.85 10.45
N ARG A 55 -15.22 -0.76 10.02
CA ARG A 55 -14.66 0.25 10.91
C ARG A 55 -14.87 1.64 10.31
N ALA A 56 -15.09 2.63 11.18
CA ALA A 56 -15.01 4.03 10.79
C ALA A 56 -13.57 4.36 10.34
N PRO A 57 -13.39 5.15 9.26
CA PRO A 57 -12.07 5.54 8.79
C PRO A 57 -11.35 6.43 9.81
N LEU A 58 -10.02 6.34 9.84
CA LEU A 58 -9.18 7.34 10.46
C LEU A 58 -9.23 8.62 9.61
N ALA A 59 -9.57 9.75 10.22
CA ALA A 59 -9.61 11.05 9.57
C ALA A 59 -8.44 11.92 10.05
N ILE A 60 -7.68 12.47 9.11
CA ILE A 60 -6.54 13.37 9.35
C ILE A 60 -6.72 14.63 8.51
N GLY A 61 -6.52 15.81 9.11
CA GLY A 61 -6.50 17.07 8.35
C GLY A 61 -5.21 17.23 7.55
N TYR A 62 -5.32 17.77 6.33
CA TYR A 62 -4.17 18.15 5.51
C TYR A 62 -4.58 19.29 4.57
N ARG A 63 -4.00 20.47 4.77
CA ARG A 63 -4.44 21.73 4.17
C ARG A 63 -5.94 21.94 4.39
N ASP A 64 -6.69 22.24 3.34
CA ASP A 64 -8.15 22.35 3.31
C ASP A 64 -8.87 21.02 3.04
N TYR A 65 -8.17 19.88 3.16
CA TYR A 65 -8.70 18.54 2.95
C TYR A 65 -8.77 17.73 4.25
N THR A 66 -9.65 16.71 4.25
CA THR A 66 -9.65 15.63 5.24
C THR A 66 -9.25 14.32 4.55
N PHE A 67 -8.11 13.76 4.92
CA PHE A 67 -7.63 12.45 4.50
C PHE A 67 -8.29 11.36 5.33
N LEU A 68 -9.10 10.53 4.66
CA LEU A 68 -9.72 9.34 5.25
C LEU A 68 -8.93 8.10 4.84
N THR A 69 -8.61 7.24 5.80
CA THR A 69 -7.89 6.00 5.55
C THR A 69 -8.35 4.90 6.51
N ASN A 70 -8.03 3.66 6.20
CA ASN A 70 -8.30 2.54 7.12
C ASN A 70 -7.66 2.77 8.51
N PRO A 71 -8.39 2.48 9.61
CA PRO A 71 -7.87 2.62 10.97
C PRO A 71 -7.03 1.40 11.38
N GLN A 72 -6.60 1.39 12.65
CA GLN A 72 -5.97 0.23 13.28
C GLN A 72 -6.78 -1.07 13.06
N PRO A 73 -6.12 -2.23 12.85
CA PRO A 73 -4.70 -2.53 13.10
C PRO A 73 -3.75 -2.17 11.95
N SER A 74 -4.23 -1.54 10.87
CA SER A 74 -3.31 -1.09 9.82
C SER A 74 -2.54 0.15 10.28
N MET A 75 -1.23 0.12 10.06
CA MET A 75 -0.32 1.21 10.43
C MET A 75 -0.07 2.18 9.28
N GLY A 76 -0.30 1.75 8.03
CA GLY A 76 0.01 2.54 6.84
C GLY A 76 -0.69 3.91 6.84
N GLY A 77 -2.01 3.91 7.09
CA GLY A 77 -2.82 5.12 7.16
C GLY A 77 -2.35 6.11 8.23
N SER A 78 -2.03 5.62 9.43
CA SER A 78 -1.51 6.43 10.53
C SER A 78 -0.15 7.07 10.21
N LEU A 79 0.74 6.34 9.52
CA LEU A 79 2.05 6.86 9.10
C LEU A 79 1.94 7.89 7.98
N ILE A 80 1.00 7.70 7.05
CA ILE A 80 0.66 8.75 6.07
C ILE A 80 0.12 9.98 6.80
N GLY A 81 -0.79 9.79 7.75
CA GLY A 81 -1.34 10.87 8.55
C GLY A 81 -0.29 11.68 9.32
N LEU A 82 0.70 10.99 9.90
CA LEU A 82 1.85 11.64 10.51
C LEU A 82 2.65 12.46 9.49
N ALA A 83 2.94 11.89 8.33
CA ALA A 83 3.66 12.59 7.27
C ALA A 83 2.90 13.84 6.79
N LEU A 84 1.58 13.74 6.61
CA LEU A 84 0.72 14.87 6.25
C LEU A 84 0.68 15.94 7.34
N SER A 85 0.62 15.53 8.61
CA SER A 85 0.65 16.47 9.75
C SER A 85 1.99 17.21 9.85
N LEU A 86 3.11 16.55 9.55
CA LEU A 86 4.42 17.18 9.49
C LEU A 86 4.53 18.14 8.29
N LEU A 87 4.01 17.75 7.12
CA LEU A 87 3.90 18.63 5.95
C LEU A 87 3.01 19.85 6.23
N GLU A 88 2.00 19.71 7.09
CA GLU A 88 1.10 20.81 7.47
C GLU A 88 1.88 22.00 8.04
N THR A 89 2.95 21.71 8.79
CA THR A 89 3.81 22.71 9.43
C THR A 89 4.84 23.36 8.50
N GLN A 90 4.98 22.86 7.27
CA GLN A 90 5.94 23.34 6.30
C GLN A 90 5.28 24.30 5.31
N ASP A 91 5.90 25.47 5.11
CA ASP A 91 5.53 26.38 4.03
C ASP A 91 6.17 25.89 2.72
N MET A 92 5.31 25.53 1.77
CA MET A 92 5.71 25.07 0.44
C MET A 92 5.67 26.20 -0.60
N SER A 93 5.30 27.41 -0.19
CA SER A 93 5.20 28.57 -1.09
C SER A 93 6.56 28.96 -1.67
N GLY A 94 6.58 29.22 -2.97
CA GLY A 94 7.81 29.57 -3.70
C GLY A 94 8.81 28.42 -3.90
N ILE A 95 8.55 27.23 -3.34
CA ILE A 95 9.36 26.04 -3.59
C ILE A 95 8.94 25.48 -4.95
N LYS A 96 9.93 25.21 -5.81
CA LYS A 96 9.68 24.54 -7.09
C LYS A 96 9.66 23.02 -6.87
N TYR A 97 8.63 22.35 -7.39
CA TYR A 97 8.54 20.88 -7.38
C TYR A 97 9.81 20.26 -7.99
N HIS A 98 10.34 19.22 -7.33
CA HIS A 98 11.61 18.55 -7.67
C HIS A 98 12.88 19.43 -7.65
N SER A 99 12.81 20.67 -7.16
CA SER A 99 14.03 21.42 -6.84
C SER A 99 14.85 20.72 -5.74
N ALA A 100 16.12 21.14 -5.58
CA ALA A 100 16.95 20.65 -4.48
C ALA A 100 16.31 20.84 -3.10
N VAL A 101 15.65 21.98 -2.86
CA VAL A 101 14.96 22.25 -1.59
C VAL A 101 13.82 21.26 -1.36
N HIS A 102 12.95 21.08 -2.37
CA HIS A 102 11.85 20.12 -2.31
C HIS A 102 12.35 18.69 -2.06
N ALA A 103 13.40 18.26 -2.75
CA ALA A 103 13.96 16.92 -2.59
C ALA A 103 14.52 16.71 -1.16
N LEU A 104 15.23 17.70 -0.61
CA LEU A 104 15.74 17.65 0.77
C LEU A 104 14.61 17.59 1.79
N GLN A 105 13.55 18.39 1.64
CA GLN A 105 12.38 18.36 2.52
C GLN A 105 11.65 17.01 2.44
N THR A 106 11.47 16.48 1.22
CA THR A 106 10.86 15.17 0.98
C THR A 106 11.66 14.06 1.66
N ALA A 107 12.99 14.06 1.52
CA ALA A 107 13.87 13.08 2.16
C ALA A 107 13.84 13.20 3.69
N LYS A 108 13.93 14.42 4.22
CA LYS A 108 13.86 14.68 5.67
C LYS A 108 12.53 14.23 6.28
N LEU A 109 11.42 14.49 5.60
CA LEU A 109 10.10 14.04 6.03
C LEU A 109 10.08 12.51 6.19
N MET A 110 10.61 11.78 5.22
CA MET A 110 10.62 10.31 5.25
C MET A 110 11.49 9.77 6.38
N THR A 111 12.63 10.40 6.67
CA THR A 111 13.49 9.99 7.79
C THR A 111 12.86 10.30 9.14
N GLU A 112 12.24 11.48 9.28
CA GLU A 112 11.58 11.89 10.52
C GLU A 112 10.37 11.01 10.86
N VAL A 113 9.55 10.67 9.87
CA VAL A 113 8.45 9.71 10.04
C VAL A 113 8.96 8.34 10.48
N GLU A 114 10.08 7.88 9.91
CA GLU A 114 10.68 6.59 10.28
C GLU A 114 11.27 6.63 11.70
N GLU A 115 11.97 7.69 12.07
CA GLU A 115 12.49 7.90 13.43
C GLU A 115 11.37 7.94 14.48
N LEU A 116 10.27 8.66 14.21
CA LEU A 116 9.11 8.71 15.10
C LEU A 116 8.39 7.35 15.21
N ARG A 117 8.34 6.59 14.11
CA ARG A 117 7.82 5.22 14.10
C ARG A 117 8.66 4.31 14.99
N GLU A 118 9.99 4.42 14.93
CA GLU A 118 10.91 3.63 15.76
C GLU A 118 10.87 4.04 17.24
N ASN A 119 10.67 5.33 17.53
CA ASN A 119 10.73 5.90 18.88
C ASN A 119 9.42 5.84 19.69
N GLY A 120 8.39 5.11 19.23
CA GLY A 120 7.27 4.75 20.10
C GLY A 120 5.93 5.40 19.82
N LEU A 121 5.61 5.68 18.54
CA LEU A 121 4.24 5.44 18.07
C LEU A 121 3.93 3.93 18.19
N ASN A 122 3.63 3.52 19.41
CA ASN A 122 3.52 2.15 19.89
C ASN A 122 2.46 1.33 19.14
N THR A 123 2.88 0.26 18.46
CA THR A 123 2.66 -1.12 18.93
C THR A 123 3.82 -2.01 18.49
N MET A 124 4.53 -2.55 19.47
CA MET A 124 5.57 -3.60 19.42
C MET A 124 6.92 -3.22 18.78
N SER A 125 7.94 -3.29 19.63
CA SER A 125 9.35 -3.13 19.34
C SER A 125 9.81 -3.99 18.15
N LEU A 126 10.05 -3.33 17.02
CA LEU A 126 10.76 -3.88 15.88
C LEU A 126 12.27 -3.83 16.14
N GLN A 127 12.86 -4.98 16.46
CA GLN A 127 14.31 -5.15 16.36
C GLN A 127 14.72 -5.09 14.89
N LYS A 128 15.85 -4.41 14.64
CA LYS A 128 16.47 -4.19 13.33
C LYS A 128 16.66 -5.50 12.55
N SER A 129 15.82 -5.75 11.54
CA SER A 129 16.12 -6.66 10.42
C SER A 129 16.77 -5.90 9.27
N GLY A 130 17.79 -5.10 9.56
CA GLY A 130 18.66 -4.51 8.53
C GLY A 130 19.58 -5.58 7.94
N ALA A 131 19.08 -6.46 7.08
CA ALA A 131 19.95 -7.37 6.32
C ALA A 131 19.39 -8.03 5.05
N ARG A 132 18.09 -7.96 4.74
CA ARG A 132 17.57 -8.58 3.50
C ARG A 132 16.51 -7.73 2.82
N ILE A 133 16.95 -6.73 2.07
CA ILE A 133 16.08 -6.07 1.09
C ILE A 133 15.74 -7.14 0.03
N ARG A 134 14.59 -7.80 0.15
CA ARG A 134 14.04 -8.55 -0.98
C ARG A 134 13.66 -7.54 -2.06
N GLN A 135 14.33 -7.64 -3.19
CA GLN A 135 14.24 -6.70 -4.32
C GLN A 135 12.90 -6.73 -5.05
N PHE A 136 11.91 -7.51 -4.61
CA PHE A 136 10.64 -7.65 -5.34
C PHE A 136 9.45 -7.84 -4.40
N SER A 137 8.53 -6.88 -4.39
CA SER A 137 7.18 -7.07 -3.84
C SER A 137 6.16 -6.83 -4.96
N ARG A 138 5.88 -7.93 -5.67
CA ARG A 138 4.72 -8.11 -6.54
C ARG A 138 3.74 -8.95 -5.73
N GLY A 139 2.56 -8.39 -5.43
CA GLY A 139 1.70 -8.99 -4.43
C GLY A 139 0.49 -8.16 -4.07
N THR A 140 0.70 -6.87 -3.89
CA THR A 140 -0.35 -5.89 -3.62
C THR A 140 -0.81 -5.21 -4.90
N THR A 141 -2.13 -5.16 -5.10
CA THR A 141 -2.81 -4.38 -6.13
C THR A 141 -3.75 -3.37 -5.49
N HIS A 142 -3.99 -2.26 -6.18
CA HIS A 142 -4.91 -1.22 -5.73
C HIS A 142 -5.85 -0.80 -6.87
N ILE A 143 -7.10 -0.50 -6.53
CA ILE A 143 -8.12 -0.03 -7.46
C ILE A 143 -8.86 1.15 -6.81
N SER A 144 -9.03 2.22 -7.60
CA SER A 144 -9.81 3.42 -7.25
C SER A 144 -10.95 3.56 -8.25
N VAL A 145 -12.18 3.71 -7.75
CA VAL A 145 -13.40 3.84 -8.57
C VAL A 145 -14.22 5.01 -8.06
N ALA A 146 -14.84 5.74 -8.99
CA ALA A 146 -15.91 6.68 -8.75
C ALA A 146 -16.99 6.47 -9.82
N ASP A 147 -18.26 6.60 -9.47
CA ASP A 147 -19.39 6.52 -10.40
C ASP A 147 -20.19 7.82 -10.50
N ALA A 148 -21.15 7.86 -11.43
CA ALA A 148 -21.99 9.03 -11.69
C ALA A 148 -23.02 9.33 -10.59
N GLU A 149 -23.31 8.35 -9.72
CA GLU A 149 -24.21 8.50 -8.57
C GLU A 149 -23.48 9.08 -7.35
N GLY A 150 -22.16 9.26 -7.45
CA GLY A 150 -21.32 9.78 -6.37
C GLY A 150 -20.78 8.69 -5.44
N ASN A 151 -20.97 7.41 -5.75
CA ASN A 151 -20.32 6.34 -5.01
C ASN A 151 -18.84 6.30 -5.36
N VAL A 152 -18.02 5.99 -4.37
CA VAL A 152 -16.58 5.82 -4.53
C VAL A 152 -16.11 4.56 -3.81
N ALA A 153 -15.07 3.93 -4.34
CA ALA A 153 -14.43 2.79 -3.71
C ALA A 153 -12.91 2.88 -3.86
N SER A 154 -12.21 2.73 -2.73
CA SER A 154 -10.75 2.59 -2.66
C SER A 154 -10.45 1.20 -2.09
N MET A 155 -9.82 0.33 -2.89
CA MET A 155 -9.60 -1.06 -2.52
C MET A 155 -8.14 -1.46 -2.73
N THR A 156 -7.49 -1.91 -1.66
CA THR A 156 -6.13 -2.48 -1.70
C THR A 156 -6.20 -3.95 -1.28
N CYS A 157 -5.72 -4.85 -2.13
CA CYS A 157 -5.68 -6.28 -1.85
C CYS A 157 -4.25 -6.82 -2.03
N SER A 158 -3.85 -7.79 -1.21
CA SER A 158 -2.50 -8.36 -1.23
C SER A 158 -2.50 -9.85 -0.97
N ASN A 159 -1.65 -10.59 -1.69
CA ASN A 159 -1.29 -11.96 -1.37
C ASN A 159 0.10 -12.07 -0.69
N GLY A 160 0.66 -10.93 -0.25
CA GLY A 160 2.08 -10.80 0.05
C GLY A 160 2.92 -11.03 -1.21
N GLU A 161 4.18 -11.41 -1.09
CA GLU A 161 5.01 -11.92 -2.20
C GLU A 161 4.42 -13.20 -2.85
N GLY A 162 3.42 -13.81 -2.22
CA GLY A 162 2.82 -15.08 -2.58
C GLY A 162 3.62 -16.24 -2.01
N SER A 163 2.93 -17.27 -1.49
CA SER A 163 3.60 -18.46 -1.00
C SER A 163 4.20 -19.33 -2.12
N GLY A 164 3.79 -19.08 -3.37
CA GLY A 164 4.04 -19.98 -4.50
C GLY A 164 3.32 -21.32 -4.39
N TYR A 165 2.51 -21.52 -3.34
CA TYR A 165 1.84 -22.76 -3.05
C TYR A 165 0.36 -22.68 -3.43
N PHE A 166 -0.04 -23.56 -4.35
CA PHE A 166 -1.41 -23.73 -4.78
C PHE A 166 -2.02 -24.93 -4.07
N VAL A 167 -3.20 -24.72 -3.47
CA VAL A 167 -3.94 -25.81 -2.83
C VAL A 167 -4.30 -26.83 -3.92
N PRO A 168 -3.93 -28.12 -3.77
CA PRO A 168 -4.11 -29.10 -4.84
C PRO A 168 -5.56 -29.19 -5.33
N GLY A 169 -5.75 -29.08 -6.65
CA GLY A 169 -7.05 -29.23 -7.30
C GLY A 169 -8.01 -28.04 -7.18
N THR A 170 -7.56 -26.89 -6.67
CA THR A 170 -8.42 -25.71 -6.48
C THR A 170 -8.01 -24.51 -7.31
N GLY A 171 -6.79 -24.51 -7.86
CA GLY A 171 -6.22 -23.37 -8.58
C GLY A 171 -5.94 -22.14 -7.70
N ILE A 172 -6.15 -22.21 -6.39
CA ILE A 172 -6.00 -21.09 -5.46
C ILE A 172 -4.62 -21.10 -4.82
N MET A 173 -3.87 -20.01 -5.01
CA MET A 173 -2.59 -19.77 -4.34
C MET A 173 -2.81 -19.17 -2.95
N LEU A 174 -2.15 -19.72 -1.94
CA LEU A 174 -2.19 -19.16 -0.59
C LEU A 174 -1.27 -17.93 -0.49
N ASN A 175 -1.65 -16.96 0.35
CA ASN A 175 -0.77 -15.85 0.70
C ASN A 175 0.38 -16.31 1.60
N ASN A 176 1.40 -15.47 1.74
CA ASN A 176 2.53 -15.67 2.65
C ASN A 176 2.60 -14.58 3.74
N MET A 177 1.50 -13.89 4.05
CA MET A 177 1.51 -12.69 4.92
C MET A 177 2.15 -12.95 6.29
N MET A 178 1.91 -14.13 6.88
CA MET A 178 2.50 -14.52 8.17
C MET A 178 4.03 -14.66 8.12
N GLY A 179 4.60 -14.91 6.94
CA GLY A 179 6.04 -15.10 6.72
C GLY A 179 6.78 -13.84 6.26
N GLU A 180 6.08 -12.71 6.09
CA GLU A 180 6.73 -11.45 5.71
C GLU A 180 7.40 -10.80 6.92
N ASP A 181 8.67 -10.44 6.77
CA ASP A 181 9.49 -9.94 7.87
C ASP A 181 9.09 -8.52 8.32
N ASP A 182 8.56 -7.72 7.40
CA ASP A 182 8.03 -6.38 7.69
C ASP A 182 6.72 -6.43 8.48
N LEU A 183 5.97 -7.53 8.39
CA LEU A 183 4.75 -7.77 9.16
C LEU A 183 5.01 -8.52 10.47
N HIS A 184 5.97 -9.45 10.48
CA HIS A 184 6.33 -10.31 11.61
C HIS A 184 7.83 -10.25 11.94
N PRO A 185 8.34 -9.09 12.39
CA PRO A 185 9.75 -8.85 12.67
C PRO A 185 10.29 -9.67 13.85
N ALA A 186 9.43 -10.01 14.81
CA ALA A 186 9.74 -10.89 15.92
C ALA A 186 9.67 -12.39 15.55
N GLY A 187 9.34 -12.70 14.29
CA GLY A 187 9.21 -14.05 13.76
C GLY A 187 7.76 -14.54 13.64
N PHE A 188 7.60 -15.57 12.81
CA PHE A 188 6.32 -16.15 12.38
C PHE A 188 5.39 -16.58 13.53
N HIS A 189 5.93 -17.01 14.68
CA HIS A 189 5.17 -17.52 15.84
C HIS A 189 5.08 -16.52 17.01
N ALA A 190 5.49 -15.27 16.82
CA ALA A 190 5.55 -14.30 17.91
C ALA A 190 4.16 -13.74 18.31
N SER A 191 3.18 -13.79 17.41
CA SER A 191 1.82 -13.31 17.65
C SER A 191 0.92 -14.42 18.18
N PRO A 192 0.01 -14.13 19.14
CA PRO A 192 -1.02 -15.07 19.55
C PRO A 192 -1.90 -15.56 18.37
N PRO A 193 -2.34 -16.83 18.38
CA PRO A 193 -3.29 -17.34 17.41
C PRO A 193 -4.56 -16.49 17.32
N GLY A 194 -5.10 -16.33 16.11
CA GLY A 194 -6.31 -15.54 15.85
C GLY A 194 -6.10 -14.02 15.83
N GLN A 195 -4.91 -13.52 16.20
CA GLN A 195 -4.61 -12.09 16.06
C GLN A 195 -4.50 -11.71 14.57
N ARG A 196 -5.16 -10.63 14.17
CA ARG A 196 -5.04 -10.09 12.81
C ARG A 196 -3.68 -9.43 12.60
N VAL A 197 -3.04 -9.78 11.50
CA VAL A 197 -1.77 -9.20 11.05
C VAL A 197 -1.96 -7.71 10.73
N SER A 198 -1.08 -6.86 11.26
CA SER A 198 -1.01 -5.44 10.89
C SER A 198 -0.56 -5.32 9.42
N SER A 199 -0.96 -4.25 8.73
CA SER A 199 -0.58 -4.05 7.33
C SER A 199 -0.24 -2.60 7.04
N MET A 200 0.53 -2.38 5.97
CA MET A 200 0.81 -1.08 5.37
C MET A 200 -0.21 -0.64 4.31
N MET A 201 -1.15 -1.51 3.93
CA MET A 201 -2.20 -1.18 2.96
C MET A 201 -2.99 0.04 3.44
N SER A 202 -3.10 1.05 2.57
CA SER A 202 -3.74 2.32 2.89
C SER A 202 -4.67 2.73 1.74
N PRO A 203 -5.80 2.03 1.53
CA PRO A 203 -6.87 2.57 0.68
C PRO A 203 -7.43 3.81 1.36
N SER A 204 -7.49 4.91 0.62
CA SER A 204 -7.78 6.23 1.18
C SER A 204 -8.66 7.08 0.27
N LEU A 205 -9.30 8.07 0.89
CA LEU A 205 -10.10 9.11 0.24
C LEU A 205 -9.62 10.48 0.75
N LEU A 206 -9.76 11.52 -0.07
CA LEU A 206 -9.68 12.90 0.40
C LEU A 206 -11.05 13.54 0.26
N LEU A 207 -11.47 14.22 1.32
CA LEU A 207 -12.65 15.07 1.33
C LEU A 207 -12.23 16.55 1.27
N LYS A 208 -13.02 17.37 0.58
CA LYS A 208 -12.96 18.83 0.64
C LYS A 208 -14.38 19.35 0.79
N ASN A 209 -14.65 20.14 1.83
CA ASN A 209 -16.00 20.61 2.16
C ASN A 209 -17.02 19.45 2.20
N GLU A 210 -16.67 18.35 2.86
CA GLU A 210 -17.47 17.11 2.98
C GLU A 210 -17.75 16.34 1.67
N ALA A 211 -17.31 16.84 0.52
CA ALA A 211 -17.40 16.13 -0.76
C ALA A 211 -16.11 15.35 -1.07
N VAL A 212 -16.23 14.20 -1.76
CA VAL A 212 -15.07 13.41 -2.18
C VAL A 212 -14.29 14.16 -3.27
N ALA A 213 -13.07 14.56 -2.93
CA ALA A 213 -12.15 15.24 -3.83
C ALA A 213 -11.17 14.27 -4.52
N MET A 214 -10.87 13.12 -3.90
CA MET A 214 -9.96 12.13 -4.49
C MET A 214 -10.16 10.75 -3.86
N VAL A 215 -10.00 9.71 -4.68
CA VAL A 215 -9.92 8.31 -4.28
C VAL A 215 -8.50 7.84 -4.61
N ILE A 216 -7.75 7.35 -3.62
CA ILE A 216 -6.32 7.05 -3.82
C ILE A 216 -5.88 5.83 -3.01
N GLY A 217 -4.87 5.14 -3.53
CA GLY A 217 -4.12 4.15 -2.79
C GLY A 217 -2.99 3.59 -3.63
N SER A 218 -2.24 2.64 -3.08
CA SER A 218 -1.05 2.12 -3.72
C SER A 218 -0.76 0.69 -3.30
N GLY A 219 -0.16 -0.08 -4.22
CA GLY A 219 0.53 -1.32 -3.88
C GLY A 219 2.02 -1.07 -3.66
N GLY A 220 2.64 -1.74 -2.68
CA GLY A 220 4.10 -1.63 -2.47
C GLY A 220 4.59 -1.74 -1.03
N SER A 221 4.01 -2.61 -0.19
CA SER A 221 4.42 -2.85 1.23
C SER A 221 4.77 -1.52 1.95
N LYS A 222 5.95 -1.37 2.57
CA LYS A 222 6.36 -0.17 3.32
C LYS A 222 6.48 1.11 2.48
N ARG A 223 6.51 1.01 1.15
CA ARG A 223 6.61 2.14 0.22
C ARG A 223 5.26 2.77 -0.12
N ILE A 224 4.14 2.12 0.25
CA ILE A 224 2.78 2.66 0.07
C ILE A 224 2.69 4.07 0.66
N ARG A 225 3.17 4.23 1.90
CA ARG A 225 3.11 5.50 2.63
C ARG A 225 3.83 6.63 1.91
N THR A 226 5.08 6.41 1.49
CA THR A 226 5.90 7.43 0.83
C THR A 226 5.38 7.74 -0.57
N ALA A 227 4.84 6.74 -1.29
CA ALA A 227 4.26 6.93 -2.61
C ALA A 227 2.97 7.77 -2.54
N ILE A 228 2.05 7.44 -1.63
CA ILE A 228 0.81 8.20 -1.43
C ILE A 228 1.13 9.64 -0.99
N THR A 229 1.98 9.83 0.02
CA THR A 229 2.34 11.18 0.51
C THR A 229 2.94 12.04 -0.60
N GLN A 230 3.86 11.52 -1.42
CA GLN A 230 4.45 12.27 -2.54
C GLN A 230 3.41 12.67 -3.59
N VAL A 231 2.49 11.76 -3.96
CA VAL A 231 1.43 12.07 -4.94
C VAL A 231 0.44 13.11 -4.38
N LEU A 232 0.07 12.98 -3.09
CA LEU A 232 -0.79 13.97 -2.43
C LEU A 232 -0.15 15.35 -2.42
N SER A 233 1.10 15.47 -1.98
CA SER A 233 1.82 16.74 -1.97
C SER A 233 2.00 17.31 -3.38
N ALA A 234 2.34 16.48 -4.38
CA ALA A 234 2.45 16.93 -5.76
C ALA A 234 1.14 17.56 -6.28
N ILE A 235 -0.01 16.93 -6.01
CA ILE A 235 -1.31 17.45 -6.48
C ILE A 235 -1.75 18.66 -5.66
N ILE A 236 -1.61 18.61 -4.33
CA ILE A 236 -2.21 19.59 -3.43
C ILE A 236 -1.29 20.80 -3.21
N ASP A 237 -0.02 20.57 -2.90
CA ASP A 237 0.92 21.67 -2.60
C ASP A 237 1.48 22.30 -3.88
N PHE A 238 1.60 21.52 -4.97
CA PHE A 238 2.28 21.95 -6.20
C PHE A 238 1.36 22.02 -7.44
N ALA A 239 0.08 21.69 -7.31
CA ALA A 239 -0.89 21.68 -8.40
C ALA A 239 -0.44 20.87 -9.63
N ILE A 240 0.35 19.81 -9.42
CA ILE A 240 0.79 18.93 -10.49
C ILE A 240 -0.41 18.12 -11.01
N PRO A 241 -0.64 18.04 -12.34
CA PRO A 241 -1.73 17.27 -12.91
C PRO A 241 -1.70 15.80 -12.47
N VAL A 242 -2.87 15.18 -12.26
CA VAL A 242 -3.02 13.86 -11.61
C VAL A 242 -2.11 12.77 -12.19
N GLN A 243 -2.17 12.53 -13.50
CA GLN A 243 -1.34 11.49 -14.13
C GLN A 243 0.16 11.84 -14.02
N GLN A 244 0.53 13.11 -14.14
CA GLN A 244 1.92 13.55 -14.02
C GLN A 244 2.44 13.38 -12.58
N ALA A 245 1.60 13.63 -11.58
CA ALA A 245 1.94 13.41 -10.16
C ALA A 245 2.15 11.91 -9.87
N VAL A 246 1.32 11.04 -10.45
CA VAL A 246 1.49 9.59 -10.35
C VAL A 246 2.79 9.13 -11.03
N GLU A 247 3.12 9.66 -12.19
CA GLU A 247 4.31 9.27 -12.94
C GLU A 247 5.61 9.88 -12.40
N ALA A 248 5.51 10.98 -11.67
CA ALA A 248 6.64 11.74 -11.14
C ALA A 248 7.70 10.84 -10.47
N PRO A 249 9.00 11.08 -10.72
CA PRO A 249 10.09 10.37 -10.05
C PRO A 249 9.98 10.42 -8.52
N ARG A 250 10.13 9.27 -7.85
CA ARG A 250 9.97 9.16 -6.39
C ARG A 250 11.29 9.00 -5.65
N ILE A 251 11.28 9.46 -4.41
CA ILE A 251 12.29 9.17 -3.39
C ILE A 251 11.68 8.22 -2.34
N HIS A 252 12.49 7.34 -1.75
CA HIS A 252 12.10 6.52 -0.60
C HIS A 252 13.28 6.31 0.35
N TRP A 253 13.08 6.56 1.64
CA TRP A 253 14.02 6.14 2.68
C TRP A 253 13.77 4.68 3.06
N ASP A 254 14.75 3.80 2.86
CA ASP A 254 14.59 2.37 3.15
C ASP A 254 15.01 1.94 4.57
N GLY A 255 15.52 2.87 5.37
CA GLY A 255 16.09 2.65 6.70
C GLY A 255 17.62 2.80 6.75
N ALA A 256 18.30 2.82 5.61
CA ALA A 256 19.76 2.94 5.51
C ALA A 256 20.22 3.89 4.41
N MET A 257 19.51 3.95 3.27
CA MET A 257 19.83 4.84 2.17
C MET A 257 18.58 5.43 1.51
N MET A 258 18.77 6.57 0.86
CA MET A 258 17.78 7.17 -0.03
C MET A 258 17.78 6.44 -1.36
N GLN A 259 16.66 5.78 -1.65
CA GLN A 259 16.37 5.19 -2.93
C GLN A 259 15.73 6.26 -3.82
N VAL A 260 16.26 6.47 -5.01
CA VAL A 260 15.85 7.56 -5.91
C VAL A 260 15.61 7.02 -7.31
N GLU A 261 14.44 7.28 -7.86
CA GLU A 261 14.12 6.96 -9.25
C GLU A 261 14.84 7.86 -10.26
N PRO A 262 15.06 7.40 -11.50
CA PRO A 262 15.55 8.28 -12.55
C PRO A 262 14.56 9.42 -12.83
N GLY A 263 15.10 10.60 -13.18
CA GLY A 263 14.31 11.76 -13.60
C GLY A 263 14.33 12.96 -12.63
N LEU A 264 14.91 12.83 -11.44
CA LEU A 264 15.17 14.00 -10.60
C LEU A 264 16.29 14.88 -11.19
N PRO A 265 16.19 16.22 -11.06
CA PRO A 265 17.26 17.14 -11.41
C PRO A 265 18.60 16.82 -10.73
N GLN A 266 19.72 17.05 -11.42
CA GLN A 266 21.05 16.71 -10.93
C GLN A 266 21.46 17.49 -9.69
N ASP A 267 21.04 18.75 -9.57
CA ASP A 267 21.25 19.58 -8.39
C ASP A 267 20.51 19.02 -7.17
N ALA A 268 19.28 18.50 -7.35
CA ALA A 268 18.53 17.82 -6.30
C ALA A 268 19.21 16.53 -5.85
N ILE A 269 19.67 15.69 -6.79
CA ILE A 269 20.44 14.48 -6.50
C ILE A 269 21.73 14.83 -5.74
N HIS A 270 22.45 15.87 -6.18
CA HIS A 270 23.68 16.31 -5.53
C HIS A 270 23.41 16.82 -4.12
N ALA A 271 22.31 17.54 -3.89
CA ALA A 271 21.89 17.98 -2.57
C ALA A 271 21.61 16.79 -1.64
N LEU A 272 20.85 15.78 -2.10
CA LEU A 272 20.57 14.56 -1.31
C LEU A 272 21.86 13.84 -0.89
N LYS A 273 22.81 13.70 -1.81
CA LYS A 273 24.12 13.04 -1.57
C LYS A 273 24.98 13.72 -0.51
N LYS A 274 24.73 14.99 -0.19
CA LYS A 274 25.44 15.69 0.90
C LYS A 274 24.97 15.26 2.29
N HIS A 275 23.76 14.71 2.40
CA HIS A 275 23.11 14.42 3.67
C HIS A 275 22.84 12.93 3.91
N TRP A 276 22.63 12.14 2.85
CA TRP A 276 22.34 10.72 2.95
C TRP A 276 23.15 9.89 1.95
N PRO A 277 23.42 8.61 2.23
CA PRO A 277 23.76 7.65 1.19
C PRO A 277 22.60 7.58 0.18
N VAL A 278 22.91 7.68 -1.12
CA VAL A 278 21.90 7.69 -2.19
C VAL A 278 22.17 6.58 -3.18
N ASN A 279 21.15 5.76 -3.45
CA ASN A 279 21.12 4.84 -4.57
C ASN A 279 20.18 5.40 -5.65
N ILE A 280 20.72 5.55 -6.86
CA ILE A 280 19.96 6.03 -8.02
C ILE A 280 19.67 4.81 -8.89
N TRP A 281 18.40 4.55 -9.12
CA TRP A 281 17.96 3.43 -9.95
C TRP A 281 18.12 3.77 -11.43
N SER A 282 18.42 2.76 -12.24
CA SER A 282 18.61 2.92 -13.69
C SER A 282 17.29 3.01 -14.47
N SER A 283 16.18 2.60 -13.86
CA SER A 283 14.84 2.59 -14.46
C SER A 283 13.79 2.81 -13.38
N ILE A 284 12.59 3.22 -13.79
CA ILE A 284 11.41 3.22 -12.90
C ILE A 284 11.08 1.79 -12.48
N ASP A 285 10.65 1.59 -11.24
CA ASP A 285 10.48 0.24 -10.68
C ASP A 285 9.28 0.12 -9.73
N VAL A 286 8.68 -1.08 -9.66
CA VAL A 286 7.60 -1.44 -8.72
C VAL A 286 7.99 -1.23 -7.25
N TYR A 287 9.29 -1.16 -6.97
CA TYR A 287 9.87 -0.82 -5.68
C TYR A 287 9.25 0.46 -5.12
N PHE A 288 9.10 1.50 -5.94
CA PHE A 288 8.62 2.83 -5.54
C PHE A 288 7.09 2.94 -5.41
N GLY A 289 6.40 1.81 -5.32
CA GLY A 289 4.95 1.74 -5.22
C GLY A 289 4.24 1.83 -6.57
N GLY A 290 2.92 1.73 -6.54
CA GLY A 290 2.06 1.85 -7.71
C GLY A 290 0.76 2.57 -7.35
N VAL A 291 0.75 3.90 -7.45
CA VAL A 291 -0.40 4.72 -7.02
C VAL A 291 -1.48 4.71 -8.09
N HIS A 292 -2.70 4.32 -7.72
CA HIS A 292 -3.88 4.50 -8.58
C HIS A 292 -4.84 5.47 -7.91
N THR A 293 -5.31 6.46 -8.67
CA THR A 293 -6.14 7.53 -8.12
C THR A 293 -7.22 7.97 -9.11
N VAL A 294 -8.35 8.42 -8.58
CA VAL A 294 -9.44 9.04 -9.34
C VAL A 294 -9.89 10.29 -8.60
N ILE A 295 -9.96 11.41 -9.32
CA ILE A 295 -10.71 12.61 -8.93
C ILE A 295 -12.06 12.52 -9.65
N PRO A 296 -13.18 12.32 -8.92
CA PRO A 296 -14.49 12.14 -9.53
C PRO A 296 -14.81 13.21 -10.58
N ASN A 297 -15.29 12.78 -11.76
CA ASN A 297 -15.66 13.63 -12.89
C ASN A 297 -14.55 14.54 -13.47
N ILE A 298 -13.29 14.39 -13.05
CA ILE A 298 -12.20 15.28 -13.45
C ILE A 298 -11.06 14.51 -14.12
N ALA A 299 -10.45 13.56 -13.42
CA ALA A 299 -9.26 12.88 -13.92
C ALA A 299 -9.00 11.56 -13.19
N GLY A 300 -8.24 10.67 -13.80
CA GLY A 300 -7.65 9.50 -13.13
C GLY A 300 -6.15 9.44 -13.35
N GLY A 301 -5.47 8.70 -12.48
CA GLY A 301 -4.06 8.42 -12.52
C GLY A 301 -3.79 6.93 -12.38
N GLY A 302 -3.13 6.32 -13.37
CA GLY A 302 -2.74 4.91 -13.35
C GLY A 302 -1.22 4.76 -13.40
N ASP A 303 -0.61 4.14 -12.37
CA ASP A 303 0.85 4.05 -12.30
C ASP A 303 1.45 3.04 -13.28
N PRO A 304 2.29 3.48 -14.24
CA PRO A 304 2.94 2.57 -15.18
C PRO A 304 3.91 1.59 -14.51
N ARG A 305 4.44 1.90 -13.32
CA ARG A 305 5.32 0.98 -12.57
C ARG A 305 4.66 -0.37 -12.32
N ARG A 306 3.34 -0.41 -12.18
CA ARG A 306 2.54 -1.63 -11.97
C ARG A 306 1.64 -1.98 -13.16
N GLY A 307 1.85 -1.37 -14.33
CA GLY A 307 0.98 -1.55 -15.50
C GLY A 307 -0.43 -0.98 -15.29
N GLY A 308 -0.56 0.05 -14.45
CA GLY A 308 -1.81 0.73 -14.19
C GLY A 308 -2.40 1.38 -15.43
N SER A 309 -3.73 1.51 -15.46
CA SER A 309 -4.43 2.22 -16.51
C SER A 309 -5.65 2.93 -15.93
N VAL A 310 -6.14 3.92 -16.67
CA VAL A 310 -7.37 4.65 -16.36
C VAL A 310 -8.38 4.39 -17.46
N ARG A 311 -9.63 4.17 -17.09
CA ARG A 311 -10.76 4.01 -18.00
C ARG A 311 -11.94 4.81 -17.47
N VAL A 312 -12.54 5.59 -18.36
CA VAL A 312 -13.85 6.22 -18.15
C VAL A 312 -14.85 5.36 -18.91
N ILE A 313 -15.93 4.98 -18.25
CA ILE A 313 -17.02 4.20 -18.84
C ILE A 313 -18.21 5.16 -18.94
N GLU A 314 -18.73 5.31 -20.15
CA GLU A 314 -19.93 6.09 -20.46
C GLU A 314 -21.20 5.26 -20.28
#